data_AF-A0A645J739-F1
#
_entry.id   AF-A0A645J739-F1
#
_cell.length_a   1.000
_cell.length_b   1.000
_cell.length_c   1.000
_cell.angle_alpha   90.00
_cell.angle_beta   90.00
_cell.angle_gamma   90.00
#
_symmetry.space_group_name_H-M   'P 1'
#
loop_
_entity.id
_entity.type
_entity.pdbx_description
1 polymer ?
#
loop_
_entity_poly.entity_id
_entity_poly.type
_entity_poly.pdbx_seq_one_letter_code
_entity_poly.pdbx_strand_id
1 'polypeptide(L)'
;MAPENRHIPAALEAICLKAMALNPDARYQTVAEFREDIFAFQTGYVPKAENASPLKHAGLFLGRNLLILMILLALVLALALATLGYYYFHAVN
;
A
#
# COMPACT_ATOMS: atom_id res chain seq x y z
N MET A 1 23.51 -9.95 -16.18
CA MET A 1 22.27 -10.53 -15.60
C MET A 1 22.31 -10.21 -14.11
N ALA A 2 21.38 -9.40 -13.60
CA ALA A 2 21.34 -9.11 -12.17
C ALA A 2 20.85 -10.36 -11.42
N PRO A 3 21.40 -10.70 -10.24
CA PRO A 3 21.00 -11.90 -9.50
C PRO A 3 19.52 -11.83 -9.12
N GLU A 4 18.77 -12.91 -9.39
CA GLU A 4 17.29 -12.98 -9.29
C GLU A 4 16.72 -12.79 -7.88
N ASN A 5 17.55 -12.67 -6.84
CA ASN A 5 17.07 -12.72 -5.46
C ASN A 5 17.62 -11.58 -4.58
N ARG A 6 17.57 -10.35 -5.07
CA ARG A 6 17.96 -9.18 -4.29
C ARG A 6 16.76 -8.69 -3.45
N HIS A 7 16.61 -9.25 -2.26
CA HIS A 7 15.61 -8.77 -1.30
C HIS A 7 15.99 -7.37 -0.82
N ILE A 8 15.12 -6.38 -1.08
CA ILE A 8 15.29 -5.01 -0.59
C ILE A 8 14.34 -4.83 0.59
N PRO A 9 14.84 -4.45 1.78
CA PRO A 9 13.98 -4.14 2.92
C PRO A 9 13.02 -3.00 2.57
N ALA A 10 11.74 -3.14 2.91
CA ALA A 10 10.70 -2.14 2.59
C ALA A 10 11.03 -0.74 3.13
N ALA A 11 11.64 -0.68 4.31
CA ALA A 11 12.13 0.58 4.90
C ALA A 11 13.16 1.29 4.01
N LEU A 12 14.10 0.56 3.42
CA LEU A 12 15.12 1.11 2.53
C LEU A 12 14.50 1.55 1.19
N GLU A 13 13.56 0.77 0.66
CA GLU A 13 12.81 1.13 -0.53
C GLU A 13 12.03 2.45 -0.33
N ALA A 14 11.38 2.62 0.81
CA ALA A 14 10.65 3.85 1.16
C ALA A 14 11.58 5.08 1.21
N ILE A 15 12.76 4.95 1.82
CA ILE A 15 13.79 5.99 1.85
C ILE A 15 14.20 6.38 0.42
N CYS A 16 14.51 5.40 -0.44
CA CYS A 16 14.89 5.64 -1.83
C CYS A 16 13.77 6.34 -2.63
N LEU A 17 12.52 5.88 -2.48
CA LEU A 17 11.37 6.45 -3.18
C LEU A 17 11.10 7.90 -2.75
N LYS A 18 11.26 8.23 -1.46
CA LYS A 18 11.11 9.60 -0.95
C LYS A 18 12.24 10.51 -1.46
N ALA A 19 13.49 10.03 -1.46
CA ALA A 19 14.62 10.79 -1.99
C ALA A 19 14.48 11.08 -3.50
N MET A 20 13.88 10.15 -4.25
CA MET A 20 13.68 10.25 -5.70
C MET A 20 12.32 10.83 -6.11
N ALA A 21 11.52 11.38 -5.20
CA ALA A 21 10.19 11.89 -5.55
C ALA A 21 10.26 13.01 -6.62
N LEU A 22 9.37 12.94 -7.61
CA LEU A 22 9.33 13.89 -8.73
C LEU A 22 8.97 15.32 -8.28
N ASN A 23 8.04 15.42 -7.33
CA ASN A 23 7.70 16.70 -6.69
C ASN A 23 8.75 17.04 -5.62
N PRO A 24 9.46 18.18 -5.71
CA PRO A 24 10.40 18.64 -4.68
C PRO A 24 9.79 18.71 -3.28
N ASP A 25 8.52 19.10 -3.15
CA ASP A 25 7.83 19.21 -1.86
C ASP A 25 7.59 17.85 -1.20
N ALA A 26 7.60 16.77 -2.00
CA ALA A 26 7.44 15.40 -1.53
C ALA A 26 8.78 14.72 -1.18
N ARG A 27 9.92 15.37 -1.46
CA ARG A 27 11.26 14.90 -1.07
C ARG A 27 11.61 15.35 0.34
N TYR A 28 12.76 14.90 0.82
CA TYR A 28 13.40 15.48 2.00
C TYR A 28 13.67 16.97 1.78
N GLN A 29 13.17 17.80 2.68
CA GLN A 29 13.35 19.26 2.59
C GLN A 29 14.76 19.65 3.03
N THR A 30 15.37 18.84 3.89
CA THR A 30 16.73 19.03 4.36
C THR A 30 17.53 17.73 4.29
N VAL A 31 18.85 17.88 4.11
CA VAL A 31 19.79 16.74 4.19
C VAL A 31 19.76 16.10 5.59
N ALA A 32 19.48 16.89 6.64
CA ALA A 32 19.38 16.39 8.00
C ALA A 32 18.25 15.36 8.17
N GLU A 33 17.09 15.60 7.57
CA GLU A 33 15.97 14.64 7.58
C GLU A 33 16.33 13.34 6.85
N PHE A 34 16.99 13.43 5.70
CA PHE A 34 17.41 12.26 4.95
C PHE A 34 18.43 11.42 5.74
N ARG A 35 19.40 12.09 6.36
CA ARG A 35 20.39 11.46 7.23
C ARG A 35 19.72 10.72 8.39
N GLU A 36 18.74 11.34 9.04
CA GLU A 36 18.06 10.74 10.19
C GLU A 36 17.34 9.44 9.82
N ASP A 37 16.71 9.38 8.64
CA ASP A 37 16.07 8.15 8.14
C ASP A 37 17.06 7.04 7.80
N ILE A 38 18.25 7.38 7.28
CA ILE A 38 19.34 6.41 7.07
C ILE A 38 19.84 5.87 8.42
N PHE A 39 20.04 6.75 9.41
CA PHE A 39 20.46 6.32 10.75
C PHE A 39 19.40 5.43 11.40
N ALA A 40 18.11 5.79 11.30
CA ALA A 40 17.01 4.97 11.79
C ALA A 40 17.05 3.56 11.18
N PHE A 41 17.15 3.47 9.86
CA PHE A 41 17.26 2.18 9.17
C PHE A 41 18.48 1.35 9.64
N GLN A 42 19.66 1.98 9.74
CA GLN A 42 20.89 1.30 10.19
C GLN A 42 20.83 0.81 11.64
N THR A 43 20.06 1.51 12.48
CA THR A 43 19.89 1.19 13.90
C THR A 43 18.69 0.29 14.19
N GLY A 44 17.96 -0.14 13.15
CA GLY A 44 16.80 -1.02 13.26
C GLY A 44 15.49 -0.31 13.64
N TYR A 45 15.46 1.03 13.59
CA TYR A 45 14.26 1.83 13.82
C TYR A 45 13.53 2.14 12.50
N VAL A 46 12.21 2.30 12.60
CA VAL A 46 11.31 2.64 11.49
C VAL A 46 11.66 4.05 10.97
N PRO A 47 12.11 4.21 9.70
CA PRO A 47 12.39 5.53 9.14
C PRO A 47 11.12 6.40 9.08
N LYS A 48 11.25 7.71 9.26
CA LYS A 48 10.15 8.67 9.02
C LYS A 48 9.74 8.68 7.53
N ALA A 49 10.60 8.18 6.64
CA ALA A 49 10.30 7.88 5.23
C ALA A 49 9.19 6.83 5.07
N GLU A 50 9.05 5.93 6.05
CA GLU A 50 8.01 4.91 6.10
C GLU A 50 6.60 5.51 6.27
N ASN A 51 6.49 6.84 6.36
CA ASN A 51 5.32 7.60 5.91
C ASN A 51 5.16 7.56 4.39
N ALA A 52 5.10 6.34 3.86
CA ALA A 52 4.23 5.97 2.78
C ALA A 52 2.94 6.82 2.85
N SER A 53 2.84 7.88 2.04
CA SER A 53 1.58 8.58 1.83
C SER A 53 0.51 7.50 1.60
N PRO A 54 -0.45 7.30 2.53
CA PRO A 54 -1.31 6.10 2.53
C PRO A 54 -2.03 5.91 1.19
N LEU A 55 -2.21 7.00 0.45
CA LEU A 55 -2.75 7.08 -0.91
C LEU A 55 -1.88 6.37 -1.97
N LYS A 56 -0.55 6.42 -1.89
CA LYS A 56 0.35 5.79 -2.87
C LYS A 56 0.51 4.29 -2.63
N HIS A 57 0.47 3.87 -1.37
CA HIS A 57 0.40 2.45 -1.01
C HIS A 57 -0.98 1.86 -1.31
N ALA A 58 -2.07 2.61 -1.10
CA ALA A 58 -3.39 2.22 -1.57
C ALA A 58 -3.42 2.06 -3.10
N GLY A 59 -2.79 2.98 -3.85
CA GLY A 59 -2.70 2.89 -5.32
C GLY A 59 -1.90 1.69 -5.82
N LEU A 60 -0.71 1.42 -5.27
CA LEU A 60 0.09 0.25 -5.65
C LEU A 60 -0.52 -1.08 -5.16
N PHE A 61 -1.16 -1.07 -4.00
CA PHE A 61 -1.87 -2.23 -3.46
C PHE A 61 -3.12 -2.55 -4.30
N LEU A 62 -3.88 -1.54 -4.72
CA LEU A 62 -4.96 -1.72 -5.71
C LEU A 62 -4.39 -2.29 -7.01
N GLY A 63 -3.35 -1.69 -7.58
CA GLY A 63 -2.76 -2.15 -8.83
C GLY A 63 -2.24 -3.59 -8.81
N ARG A 64 -1.71 -4.06 -7.67
CA ARG A 64 -1.14 -5.42 -7.54
C ARG A 64 -2.14 -6.48 -7.06
N ASN A 65 -3.18 -6.09 -6.30
CA ASN A 65 -4.19 -6.99 -5.72
C ASN A 65 -5.60 -6.82 -6.32
N LEU A 66 -5.70 -6.28 -7.54
CA LEU A 66 -6.96 -6.16 -8.30
C LEU A 66 -7.80 -7.45 -8.27
N LEU A 67 -7.16 -8.61 -8.37
CA LEU A 67 -7.82 -9.92 -8.34
C LEU A 67 -8.49 -10.21 -6.98
N ILE A 68 -7.82 -9.90 -5.86
CA ILE A 68 -8.36 -10.07 -4.50
C ILE A 68 -9.52 -9.09 -4.26
N LEU A 69 -9.39 -7.85 -4.74
CA LEU A 69 -10.45 -6.84 -4.65
C LEU A 69 -11.70 -7.23 -5.45
N MET A 70 -11.52 -7.80 -6.66
CA MET A 70 -12.63 -8.31 -7.47
C MET A 70 -13.34 -9.49 -6.80
N ILE A 71 -12.59 -10.41 -6.17
CA ILE A 71 -13.17 -11.54 -5.42
C ILE A 71 -14.02 -11.04 -4.25
N LEU A 72 -13.50 -10.08 -3.47
CA LEU A 72 -14.25 -9.49 -2.35
C LEU A 72 -15.52 -8.77 -2.81
N LEU A 73 -15.43 -8.00 -3.91
CA LEU A 73 -16.59 -7.32 -4.49
C LEU A 73 -17.67 -8.31 -4.93
N ALA A 74 -17.28 -9.40 -5.61
CA ALA A 74 -18.20 -10.44 -6.05
C ALA A 74 -18.89 -11.13 -4.85
N LEU A 75 -18.15 -11.38 -3.77
CA LEU A 75 -18.70 -11.98 -2.55
C LEU A 75 -19.77 -11.08 -1.91
N VAL A 76 -19.50 -9.77 -1.81
CA VAL A 76 -20.46 -8.80 -1.26
C VAL A 76 -21.72 -8.73 -2.12
N LEU A 77 -21.59 -8.70 -3.44
CA LEU A 77 -22.72 -8.73 -4.37
C LEU A 77 -23.55 -10.01 -4.23
N ALA A 78 -22.89 -11.17 -4.13
CA ALA A 78 -23.58 -12.44 -3.95
C ALA A 78 -24.39 -12.46 -2.64
N LEU A 79 -23.81 -11.97 -1.55
CA LEU A 79 -24.51 -11.85 -0.26
C LEU A 79 -25.69 -10.88 -0.33
N ALA A 80 -25.51 -9.72 -0.98
CA ALA A 80 -26.58 -8.74 -1.16
C ALA A 80 -27.75 -9.31 -1.98
N LEU A 81 -27.46 -10.07 -3.03
CA LEU A 81 -28.50 -10.75 -3.82
C LEU A 81 -29.20 -11.85 -3.03
N ALA A 82 -28.45 -12.60 -2.21
CA ALA A 82 -29.01 -13.65 -1.36
C ALA A 82 -29.94 -13.06 -0.28
N THR A 83 -29.56 -11.95 0.35
CA THR A 83 -30.41 -11.28 1.35
C THR A 83 -31.64 -10.68 0.69
N LEU A 84 -31.51 -10.06 -0.48
CA LEU A 84 -32.65 -9.51 -1.22
C LEU A 84 -33.64 -10.59 -1.64
N GLY A 85 -33.13 -11.72 -2.14
CA GLY A 85 -33.93 -12.89 -2.50
C GLY A 85 -34.67 -13.49 -1.30
N TYR A 86 -34.00 -13.57 -0.15
CA TYR A 86 -34.62 -14.01 1.10
C TYR A 86 -35.80 -13.11 1.51
N TYR A 87 -35.62 -11.78 1.48
CA TYR A 87 -36.70 -10.83 1.78
C TYR A 87 -37.87 -10.95 0.80
N TYR A 88 -37.60 -11.10 -0.49
CA TYR A 88 -38.64 -11.25 -1.51
C TYR A 88 -39.45 -12.53 -1.30
N PHE A 89 -38.80 -13.65 -0.98
CA PHE A 89 -39.48 -14.93 -0.72
C PHE A 89 -40.37 -14.88 0.52
N HIS A 90 -39.91 -14.24 1.60
CA HIS A 90 -40.71 -14.04 2.81
C HIS A 90 -41.88 -13.06 2.60
N ALA A 91 -41.77 -12.11 1.67
CA ALA A 91 -42.87 -11.17 1.37
C ALA A 91 -43.97 -11.78 0.49
N VAL A 92 -43.64 -12.81 -0.30
CA VAL A 92 -44.56 -13.46 -1.25
C VAL A 92 -45.30 -14.65 -0.65
N ASN A 93 -44.71 -15.34 0.33
CA ASN A 93 -45.31 -16.50 1.02
C ASN A 93 -45.93 -16.11 2.36
#